data_AF-A0A969KKS7-F1
#
_entry.id   AF-A0A969KKS7-F1
#
_cell.length_a   1.000
_cell.length_b   1.000
_cell.length_c   1.000
_cell.angle_alpha   90.00
_cell.angle_beta   90.00
_cell.angle_gamma   90.00
#
_symmetry.space_group_name_H-M   'P 1'
#
loop_
_entity.id
_entity.type
_entity.pdbx_description
1 polymer ?
#
loop_
_entity_poly.entity_id
_entity_poly.type
_entity_poly.pdbx_seq_one_letter_code
_entity_poly.pdbx_strand_id
1 'polypeptide(L)'
;MVRKGNESLLANHPYLHQVLIWDKQNSKYKNFRKLLKTIRSENYDLVINLQRFLSTGVLTAFSNAETKIGFRKNPMSLFFNKKLPHELNGTHEVERNLSLIQHLTDDSFEMPKLHPSIQNFQKTSELLSNLNINPQKFITIAPTSVWFTKQLPIKNGKR
;
A
#
# COMPACT_ATOMS: atom_id res chain seq x y z
N MET A 1 6.22 -2.98 -3.01
CA MET A 1 6.83 -1.64 -3.14
C MET A 1 5.89 -0.60 -2.55
N VAL A 2 6.38 0.33 -1.73
CA VAL A 2 5.59 1.42 -1.13
C VAL A 2 6.25 2.78 -1.31
N ARG A 3 5.49 3.87 -1.13
CA ARG A 3 6.06 5.23 -1.06
C ARG A 3 6.73 5.43 0.30
N LYS A 4 7.85 6.16 0.34
CA LYS A 4 8.50 6.58 1.59
C LYS A 4 7.51 7.29 2.54
N GLY A 5 7.55 6.92 3.81
CA GLY A 5 6.64 7.31 4.89
C GLY A 5 5.58 6.26 5.22
N ASN A 6 5.37 5.26 4.36
CA ASN A 6 4.36 4.21 4.55
C ASN A 6 4.96 2.84 4.87
N GLU A 7 6.28 2.71 4.92
CA GLU A 7 6.99 1.45 5.18
C GLU A 7 6.64 0.84 6.54
N SER A 8 6.37 1.67 7.55
CA SER A 8 6.00 1.21 8.89
C SER A 8 4.68 0.45 8.93
N LEU A 9 3.76 0.70 7.98
CA LEU A 9 2.49 -0.02 7.88
C LEU A 9 2.68 -1.51 7.53
N LEU A 10 3.81 -1.85 6.90
CA LEU A 10 4.15 -3.21 6.50
C LEU A 10 5.19 -3.87 7.43
N ALA A 11 5.56 -3.19 8.53
CA ALA A 11 6.49 -3.75 9.50
C ALA A 11 5.91 -5.03 10.12
N ASN A 12 6.78 -6.02 10.36
CA ASN A 12 6.45 -7.33 10.94
C ASN A 12 5.38 -8.14 10.19
N HIS A 13 5.13 -7.83 8.92
CA HIS A 13 4.17 -8.59 8.14
C HIS A 13 4.71 -10.01 7.85
N PRO A 14 3.99 -11.08 8.24
CA PRO A 14 4.52 -12.45 8.24
C PRO A 14 4.85 -12.97 6.84
N TYR A 15 4.15 -12.47 5.81
CA TYR A 15 4.32 -12.92 4.42
C TYR A 15 5.24 -12.03 3.57
N LEU A 16 5.87 -10.99 4.15
CA LEU A 16 6.76 -10.10 3.41
C LEU A 16 8.22 -10.35 3.76
N HIS A 17 9.01 -10.75 2.75
CA HIS A 17 10.46 -10.89 2.87
C HIS A 17 11.18 -9.55 2.78
N GLN A 18 10.70 -8.66 1.91
CA GLN A 18 11.34 -7.37 1.67
C GLN A 18 10.32 -6.29 1.29
N VAL A 19 10.57 -5.06 1.76
CA VAL A 19 9.77 -3.88 1.43
C VAL A 19 10.63 -2.90 0.65
N LEU A 20 10.38 -2.82 -0.67
CA LEU A 20 11.04 -1.82 -1.51
C LEU A 20 10.38 -0.44 -1.35
N ILE A 21 11.16 0.56 -0.93
CA ILE A 21 10.69 1.92 -0.65
C ILE A 21 11.05 2.86 -1.80
N TRP A 22 10.04 3.55 -2.34
CA TRP A 22 10.25 4.60 -3.34
C TRP A 22 10.21 5.99 -2.71
N ASP A 23 11.39 6.59 -2.55
CA ASP A 23 11.54 8.01 -2.20
C ASP A 23 11.39 8.90 -3.44
N LYS A 24 10.25 9.59 -3.52
CA LYS A 24 9.92 10.53 -4.60
C LYS A 24 10.34 11.97 -4.30
N GLN A 25 10.62 12.30 -3.04
CA GLN A 25 10.88 13.68 -2.61
C GLN A 25 12.33 14.05 -2.91
N ASN A 26 13.25 13.11 -2.64
CA ASN A 26 14.67 13.30 -2.93
C ASN A 26 15.01 12.59 -4.25
N SER A 27 15.67 13.29 -5.19
CA SER A 27 16.26 12.70 -6.42
C SER A 27 15.38 11.64 -7.13
N LYS A 28 14.09 11.95 -7.35
CA LYS A 28 13.04 11.05 -7.87
C LYS A 28 13.51 10.07 -8.95
N TYR A 29 14.16 10.56 -10.00
CA TYR A 29 14.57 9.73 -11.15
C TYR A 29 15.73 8.79 -10.82
N LYS A 30 16.70 9.24 -10.01
CA LYS A 30 17.81 8.39 -9.54
C LYS A 30 17.27 7.24 -8.69
N ASN A 31 16.35 7.55 -7.76
CA ASN A 31 15.72 6.56 -6.90
C ASN A 31 14.83 5.59 -7.69
N PHE A 32 14.13 6.08 -8.71
CA PHE A 32 13.37 5.23 -9.61
C PHE A 32 14.26 4.24 -10.39
N ARG A 33 15.39 4.71 -10.95
CA ARG A 33 16.37 3.85 -11.62
C ARG A 33 16.99 2.83 -10.67
N LYS A 34 17.35 3.24 -9.45
CA LYS A 34 17.85 2.33 -8.40
C LYS A 34 16.83 1.24 -8.11
N LEU A 35 15.58 1.62 -7.92
CA LEU A 35 14.49 0.69 -7.64
C LEU A 35 14.27 -0.31 -8.79
N LEU A 36 14.29 0.15 -10.04
CA LEU A 36 14.20 -0.73 -11.20
C LEU A 36 15.38 -1.70 -11.25
N LYS A 37 16.61 -1.23 -10.98
CA LYS A 37 17.80 -2.09 -10.93
C LYS A 37 17.67 -3.16 -9.85
N THR A 38 17.21 -2.79 -8.66
CA THR A 38 16.94 -3.75 -7.56
C THR A 38 15.89 -4.77 -7.98
N ILE A 39 14.73 -4.34 -8.50
CA ILE A 39 13.69 -5.28 -8.95
C ILE A 39 14.24 -6.28 -9.98
N ARG A 40 15.06 -5.81 -10.92
CA ARG A 40 15.67 -6.67 -11.94
C ARG A 40 16.71 -7.63 -11.39
N SER A 41 17.43 -7.27 -10.32
CA SER A 41 18.44 -8.15 -9.71
C SER A 41 17.85 -9.22 -8.81
N GLU A 42 16.65 -8.99 -8.26
CA GLU A 42 15.92 -9.97 -7.45
C GLU A 42 15.34 -11.12 -8.28
N ASN A 43 15.25 -10.98 -9.61
CA ASN A 43 14.75 -12.00 -10.53
C ASN A 43 13.39 -12.61 -10.12
N TYR A 44 12.40 -11.76 -9.82
CA TYR A 44 11.05 -12.23 -9.51
C TYR A 44 10.43 -12.99 -10.69
N ASP A 45 9.88 -14.18 -10.47
CA ASP A 45 9.14 -14.92 -11.51
C ASP A 45 7.81 -14.23 -11.87
N LEU A 46 7.17 -13.60 -10.87
CA LEU A 46 5.87 -12.95 -10.97
C LEU A 46 5.89 -11.54 -10.37
N VAL A 47 5.38 -10.56 -11.13
CA VAL A 47 5.13 -9.20 -10.64
C VAL A 47 3.66 -8.83 -10.80
N ILE A 48 3.01 -8.48 -9.69
CA ILE A 48 1.62 -8.02 -9.65
C ILE A 48 1.58 -6.52 -9.37
N ASN A 49 0.97 -5.75 -10.28
CA ASN A 49 0.83 -4.30 -10.19
C ASN A 49 -0.61 -3.89 -9.88
N LEU A 50 -0.84 -3.55 -8.61
CA LEU A 50 -2.13 -3.05 -8.13
C LEU A 50 -2.43 -1.60 -8.60
N GLN A 51 -1.45 -0.89 -9.16
CA GLN A 51 -1.59 0.53 -9.50
C GLN A 51 -1.77 0.76 -11.00
N ARG A 52 -2.67 1.67 -11.36
CA ARG A 52 -2.95 2.09 -12.76
C ARG A 52 -2.03 3.19 -13.29
N PHE A 53 -0.97 3.55 -12.57
CA PHE A 53 -0.11 4.68 -12.94
C PHE A 53 1.05 4.26 -13.87
N LEU A 54 1.45 5.17 -14.77
CA LEU A 54 2.56 4.94 -15.71
C LEU A 54 3.85 4.51 -14.99
N SER A 55 4.21 5.15 -13.88
CA SER A 55 5.48 4.85 -13.20
C SER A 55 5.57 3.42 -12.68
N THR A 56 4.49 2.89 -12.10
CA THR A 56 4.49 1.48 -11.68
C THR A 56 4.38 0.55 -12.87
N GLY A 57 3.66 0.98 -13.92
CA GLY A 57 3.65 0.29 -15.21
C GLY A 57 5.04 0.08 -15.78
N VAL A 58 5.89 1.11 -15.76
CA VAL A 58 7.30 1.02 -16.20
C VAL A 58 8.09 0.05 -15.33
N LEU A 59 7.98 0.13 -14.00
CA LEU A 59 8.68 -0.82 -13.11
C LEU A 59 8.26 -2.27 -13.39
N THR A 60 6.96 -2.52 -13.59
CA THR A 60 6.43 -3.84 -13.89
C THR A 60 6.85 -4.33 -15.27
N ALA A 61 6.69 -3.51 -16.31
CA ALA A 61 7.04 -3.86 -17.69
C ALA A 61 8.51 -4.24 -17.84
N PHE A 62 9.41 -3.50 -17.17
CA PHE A 62 10.86 -3.68 -17.25
C PHE A 62 11.47 -4.45 -16.06
N SER A 63 10.64 -5.15 -15.27
CA SER A 63 11.05 -5.91 -14.08
C SER A 63 11.91 -7.14 -14.36
N ASN A 64 12.01 -7.60 -15.61
CA ASN A 64 12.52 -8.92 -16.02
C ASN A 64 11.69 -10.13 -15.59
N ALA A 65 10.58 -9.95 -14.85
CA ALA A 65 9.74 -11.07 -14.48
C ALA A 65 9.15 -11.79 -15.69
N GLU A 66 9.00 -13.11 -15.59
CA GLU A 66 8.38 -13.93 -16.64
C GLU A 66 6.90 -13.59 -16.77
N THR A 67 6.21 -13.51 -15.63
CA THR A 67 4.78 -13.17 -15.57
C THR A 67 4.55 -11.79 -14.93
N LYS A 68 3.78 -10.95 -15.63
CA LYS A 68 3.42 -9.60 -15.21
C LYS A 68 1.91 -9.45 -15.24
N ILE A 69 1.33 -9.04 -14.12
CA ILE A 69 -0.11 -8.93 -13.94
C ILE A 69 -0.46 -7.51 -13.49
N GLY A 70 -1.56 -6.96 -13.99
CA GLY A 70 -2.06 -5.68 -13.50
C GLY A 70 -3.34 -5.24 -14.20
N PHE A 71 -3.72 -3.98 -14.02
CA PHE A 71 -4.94 -3.45 -14.63
C PHE A 71 -4.74 -2.91 -16.05
N ARG A 72 -5.72 -3.12 -16.93
CA ARG A 72 -5.72 -2.65 -18.32
C ARG A 72 -5.66 -1.12 -18.46
N LYS A 73 -6.17 -0.39 -17.46
CA LYS A 73 -6.06 1.09 -17.39
C LYS A 73 -4.63 1.59 -17.18
N ASN A 74 -3.67 0.71 -16.85
CA ASN A 74 -2.28 1.11 -16.77
C ASN A 74 -1.74 1.43 -18.19
N PRO A 75 -1.09 2.59 -18.41
CA PRO A 75 -0.52 2.95 -19.71
C PRO A 75 0.48 1.93 -20.29
N MET A 76 1.15 1.14 -19.44
CA MET A 76 2.09 0.09 -19.85
C MET A 76 1.46 -1.31 -19.88
N SER A 77 0.13 -1.42 -19.81
CA SER A 77 -0.56 -2.71 -19.76
C SER A 77 -0.39 -3.58 -21.01
N LEU A 78 0.11 -3.02 -22.12
CA LEU A 78 0.50 -3.80 -23.30
C LEU A 78 1.64 -4.79 -22.99
N PHE A 79 2.50 -4.46 -22.03
CA PHE A 79 3.64 -5.29 -21.62
C PHE A 79 3.31 -6.28 -20.49
N PHE A 80 2.03 -6.38 -20.09
CA PHE A 80 1.60 -7.31 -19.05
C PHE A 80 1.06 -8.59 -19.71
N ASN A 81 1.46 -9.74 -19.18
CA ASN A 81 1.00 -11.06 -19.63
C ASN A 81 -0.50 -11.21 -19.35
N LYS A 82 -0.95 -10.79 -18.16
CA LYS A 82 -2.37 -10.81 -17.77
C LYS A 82 -2.83 -9.43 -17.34
N LYS A 83 -3.97 -9.00 -17.89
CA LYS A 83 -4.56 -7.70 -17.56
C LYS A 83 -6.06 -7.77 -17.34
N LEU A 84 -6.51 -7.27 -16.21
CA LEU A 84 -7.93 -7.22 -15.85
C LEU A 84 -8.49 -5.81 -16.03
N PRO A 85 -9.80 -5.66 -16.29
CA PRO A 85 -10.44 -4.35 -16.28
C PRO A 85 -10.34 -3.71 -14.88
N HIS A 86 -10.22 -2.39 -14.83
CA HIS A 86 -10.31 -1.62 -13.59
C HIS A 86 -11.54 -0.73 -13.67
N GLU A 87 -12.69 -1.29 -13.30
CA GLU A 87 -13.97 -0.60 -13.33
C GLU A 87 -14.18 0.25 -12.07
N LEU A 88 -14.92 1.35 -12.24
CA LEU A 88 -15.33 2.24 -11.15
C LEU A 88 -16.86 2.13 -11.01
N ASN A 89 -17.33 0.89 -10.83
CA ASN A 89 -18.74 0.49 -10.82
C ASN A 89 -19.28 0.26 -9.39
N GLY A 90 -18.52 0.64 -8.36
CA GLY A 90 -18.87 0.43 -6.96
C GLY A 90 -18.14 -0.74 -6.28
N THR A 91 -17.44 -1.61 -7.04
CA THR A 91 -16.62 -2.68 -6.45
C THR A 91 -15.58 -2.13 -5.48
N HIS A 92 -15.46 -2.76 -4.31
CA HIS A 92 -14.55 -2.33 -3.27
C HIS A 92 -13.08 -2.45 -3.72
N GLU A 93 -12.20 -1.58 -3.24
CA GLU A 93 -10.79 -1.56 -3.67
C GLU A 93 -10.07 -2.88 -3.34
N VAL A 94 -10.40 -3.49 -2.20
CA VAL A 94 -9.83 -4.78 -1.78
C VAL A 94 -10.26 -5.89 -2.75
N GLU A 95 -11.56 -5.99 -3.06
CA GLU A 95 -12.08 -6.96 -4.03
C GLU A 95 -11.41 -6.79 -5.40
N ARG A 96 -11.26 -5.55 -5.84
CA ARG A 96 -10.59 -5.25 -7.12
C ARG A 96 -9.14 -5.71 -7.11
N ASN A 97 -8.40 -5.48 -6.03
CA ASN A 97 -7.02 -5.93 -5.92
C ASN A 97 -6.90 -7.45 -5.85
N LEU A 98 -7.80 -8.13 -5.12
CA LEU A 98 -7.84 -9.59 -5.03
C LEU A 98 -8.17 -10.24 -6.38
N SER A 99 -8.98 -9.59 -7.23
CA SER A 99 -9.28 -10.10 -8.58
C SER A 99 -8.03 -10.33 -9.45
N LEU A 100 -6.95 -9.57 -9.21
CA LEU A 100 -5.69 -9.74 -9.96
C LEU A 100 -5.01 -11.08 -9.65
N ILE A 101 -5.25 -11.66 -8.47
CA ILE A 101 -4.58 -12.87 -7.99
C ILE A 101 -5.52 -14.07 -7.89
N GLN A 102 -6.83 -13.91 -8.06
CA GLN A 102 -7.84 -14.98 -7.91
C GLN A 102 -7.49 -16.28 -8.65
N HIS A 103 -6.94 -16.19 -9.86
CA HIS A 103 -6.53 -17.35 -10.66
C HIS A 103 -5.25 -18.07 -10.18
N LEU A 104 -4.51 -17.48 -9.24
CA LEU A 104 -3.33 -18.05 -8.60
C LEU A 104 -3.67 -18.60 -7.21
N THR A 105 -4.78 -18.15 -6.63
CA THR A 105 -5.23 -18.46 -5.29
C THR A 105 -6.64 -19.06 -5.37
N ASP A 106 -7.59 -18.51 -4.63
CA ASP A 106 -9.01 -18.78 -4.66
C ASP A 106 -9.81 -17.47 -4.80
N ASP A 107 -11.13 -17.55 -4.62
CA ASP A 107 -12.08 -16.43 -4.61
C ASP A 107 -12.34 -15.88 -3.20
N SER A 108 -11.51 -16.21 -2.22
CA SER A 108 -11.69 -15.76 -0.84
C SER A 108 -11.45 -14.26 -0.69
N PHE A 109 -12.23 -13.63 0.19
CA PHE A 109 -12.07 -12.23 0.53
C PHE A 109 -11.20 -12.05 1.77
N GLU A 110 -10.11 -11.30 1.64
CA GLU A 110 -9.18 -11.00 2.74
C GLU A 110 -9.11 -9.52 3.07
N MET A 111 -9.34 -9.20 4.36
CA MET A 111 -9.24 -7.84 4.88
C MET A 111 -7.78 -7.44 5.11
N PRO A 112 -7.40 -6.17 4.82
CA PRO A 112 -6.08 -5.67 5.16
C PRO A 112 -5.87 -5.66 6.67
N LYS A 113 -4.68 -6.09 7.11
CA LYS A 113 -4.30 -6.22 8.52
C LYS A 113 -2.97 -5.49 8.77
N LEU A 114 -2.82 -4.93 9.96
CA LEU A 114 -1.55 -4.41 10.46
C LEU A 114 -0.93 -5.43 11.42
N HIS A 115 0.40 -5.44 11.50
CA HIS A 115 1.17 -6.33 12.37
C HIS A 115 2.01 -5.50 13.36
N PRO A 116 1.36 -4.80 14.33
CA PRO A 116 2.09 -4.04 15.34
C PRO A 116 2.99 -4.94 16.19
N SER A 117 4.18 -4.46 16.52
CA SER A 117 5.13 -5.21 17.37
C SER A 117 4.78 -5.05 18.86
N ILE A 118 5.39 -5.91 19.69
CA ILE A 118 5.34 -5.78 21.16
C ILE A 118 5.79 -4.38 21.60
N GLN A 119 6.83 -3.82 20.97
CA GLN A 119 7.31 -2.46 21.24
C GLN A 119 6.27 -1.38 20.91
N ASN A 120 5.44 -1.58 19.89
CA ASN A 120 4.34 -0.65 19.60
C ASN A 120 3.33 -0.63 20.74
N PHE A 121 2.94 -1.81 21.25
CA PHE A 121 2.03 -1.91 22.40
C PHE A 121 2.63 -1.31 23.67
N GLN A 122 3.91 -1.58 23.95
CA GLN A 122 4.62 -0.99 25.10
C GLN A 122 4.65 0.53 25.02
N LYS A 123 5.05 1.08 23.87
CA LYS A 123 5.10 2.53 23.65
C LYS A 123 3.73 3.19 23.81
N THR A 124 2.67 2.56 23.32
CA THR A 124 1.29 3.05 23.52
C THR A 124 0.90 2.99 24.99
N SER A 125 1.23 1.90 25.70
CA SER A 125 0.95 1.75 27.13
C SER A 125 1.67 2.81 27.97
N GLU A 126 2.95 3.06 27.70
CA GLU A 126 3.75 4.11 28.34
C GLU A 126 3.15 5.50 28.09
N LEU A 127 2.77 5.80 26.85
CA LEU A 127 2.13 7.07 26.50
C LEU A 127 0.83 7.29 27.26
N LEU A 128 -0.03 6.27 27.32
CA LEU A 128 -1.30 6.35 28.05
C LEU A 128 -1.07 6.53 29.55
N SER A 129 -0.10 5.83 30.13
CA SER A 129 0.29 5.99 31.54
C SER A 129 0.78 7.40 31.84
N ASN A 130 1.67 7.94 30.99
CA ASN A 130 2.22 9.31 31.16
C ASN A 130 1.14 10.39 31.06
N LEU A 131 0.06 10.13 30.33
CA LEU A 131 -1.10 11.01 30.20
C LEU A 131 -2.19 10.74 31.25
N ASN A 132 -1.99 9.80 32.17
CA ASN A 132 -2.98 9.33 33.14
C ASN A 132 -4.31 8.86 32.50
N ILE A 133 -4.23 8.23 31.32
CA ILE A 133 -5.39 7.72 30.58
C ILE A 133 -5.58 6.23 30.86
N ASN A 134 -6.81 5.82 31.19
CA ASN A 134 -7.17 4.42 31.31
C ASN A 134 -7.18 3.74 29.92
N PRO A 135 -6.34 2.70 29.67
CA PRO A 135 -6.26 2.03 28.38
C PRO A 135 -7.55 1.30 27.96
N GLN A 136 -8.47 1.04 28.89
CA GLN A 136 -9.78 0.43 28.57
C GLN A 136 -10.88 1.47 28.29
N LYS A 137 -10.62 2.76 28.57
CA LYS A 137 -11.65 3.82 28.54
C LYS A 137 -11.11 5.09 27.92
N PHE A 138 -10.86 5.05 26.62
CA PHE A 138 -10.55 6.23 25.84
C PHE A 138 -11.14 6.13 24.43
N ILE A 139 -11.29 7.27 23.78
CA ILE A 139 -11.64 7.37 22.37
C ILE A 139 -10.48 8.00 21.61
N THR A 140 -10.23 7.53 20.39
CA THR A 140 -9.28 8.17 19.48
C THR A 140 -10.06 8.92 18.41
N ILE A 141 -9.65 10.15 18.14
CA ILE A 141 -10.23 10.99 17.09
C ILE A 141 -9.09 11.38 16.15
N ALA A 142 -9.29 11.19 14.85
CA ALA A 142 -8.40 11.68 13.81
C ALA A 142 -9.14 12.76 13.00
N PRO A 143 -9.23 14.01 13.51
CA PRO A 143 -10.08 15.05 12.91
C PRO A 143 -9.46 15.66 11.65
N THR A 144 -8.20 15.36 11.37
CA THR A 144 -7.44 15.95 10.27
C THR A 144 -7.39 15.03 9.05
N SER A 145 -7.14 15.64 7.90
CA SER A 145 -7.05 15.00 6.60
C SER A 145 -6.09 15.79 5.73
N VAL A 146 -5.43 15.10 4.81
CA VAL A 146 -4.59 15.75 3.78
C VAL A 146 -5.42 16.68 2.89
N TRP A 147 -6.73 16.41 2.77
CA TRP A 147 -7.65 17.27 2.03
C TRP A 147 -8.38 18.18 3.01
N PHE A 148 -8.17 19.49 2.88
CA PHE A 148 -8.76 20.49 3.75
C PHE A 148 -10.28 20.33 3.89
N THR A 149 -10.97 20.05 2.79
CA THR A 149 -12.43 19.87 2.74
C THR A 149 -12.93 18.58 3.40
N LYS A 150 -12.04 17.67 3.80
CA LYS A 150 -12.35 16.42 4.50
C LYS A 150 -11.89 16.44 5.97
N GLN A 151 -11.53 17.62 6.49
CA GLN A 151 -11.23 17.80 7.91
C GLN A 151 -12.52 18.04 8.69
N LEU A 152 -12.56 17.60 9.95
CA LEU A 152 -13.65 17.95 10.86
C LEU A 152 -13.59 19.46 11.15
N PRO A 153 -14.67 20.24 10.93
CA PRO A 153 -14.67 21.67 11.22
C PRO A 153 -14.43 21.94 12.71
N ILE A 154 -13.54 22.88 13.02
CA ILE A 154 -13.20 23.28 14.41
C ILE A 154 -14.41 23.93 15.11
N LYS A 155 -15.26 24.63 14.35
CA LYS A 155 -16.53 25.18 14.84
C LYS A 155 -17.67 24.37 14.23
N ASN A 156 -18.21 23.41 14.98
CA ASN A 156 -19.62 22.99 14.95
C ASN A 156 -19.91 22.09 16.16
N GLY A 157 -19.68 22.62 17.36
CA GLY A 157 -20.36 22.19 18.58
C GLY A 157 -21.70 22.91 18.67
N LYS A 158 -22.67 22.48 17.85
CA LYS A 158 -24.12 22.68 17.94
C LYS A 158 -24.74 22.14 16.64
N ARG A 159 -25.15 20.88 16.68
CA ARG A 159 -26.36 20.43 15.99
C ARG A 159 -27.48 20.46 17.00
#